data_AF-A0A2V2S5X8-F1
#
_entry.id   AF-A0A2V2S5X8-F1
#
_cell.length_a   1.000
_cell.length_b   1.000
_cell.length_c   1.000
_cell.angle_alpha   90.00
_cell.angle_beta   90.00
_cell.angle_gamma   90.00
#
_symmetry.space_group_name_H-M   'P 1'
#
loop_
_entity.id
_entity.type
_entity.pdbx_description
1 polymer ?
#
loop_
_entity_poly.entity_id
_entity_poly.type
_entity_poly.pdbx_seq_one_letter_code
_entity_poly.pdbx_strand_id
1 'polypeptide(L)'
;MMQYPAGYYRTEHRALTLRELIRWYGLMQLPHRWVEARRKTPSAGVWMPGLWADLECRKEELPAHFWQATARQRNFFQTMGFVEYGFGRFKPGTSLNPVVRETCRIIYLDNSYSQIAGLLCHKLRIPAKIGKDTTVRMRRGTVATIQGPRFSEAEITQVIVWLTSVFEKSTFSCTNNRNSFNPLPGDKVVWVFSDDTAAIYAGFRNNLPRWRGSPRVFSDQSSLRAWFDASQIKAFEARVRRRLFVKMTDEEIEEARGRMPPENPKRLGAG
;
A
#
# COMPACT_ATOMS: atom_id res chain seq x y z
N MET A 1 -8.39 4.42 23.54
CA MET A 1 -7.68 5.71 23.39
C MET A 1 -6.37 5.45 22.67
N MET A 2 -6.00 6.25 21.66
CA MET A 2 -4.77 6.05 20.88
C MET A 2 -3.55 6.46 21.71
N GLN A 3 -2.50 5.64 21.74
CA GLN A 3 -1.28 5.91 22.51
C GLN A 3 -0.34 6.90 21.81
N TYR A 4 -0.35 6.92 20.48
CA TYR A 4 0.50 7.79 19.66
C TYR A 4 -0.37 8.78 18.88
N PRO A 5 0.02 10.06 18.76
CA PRO A 5 -0.78 11.05 18.06
C PRO A 5 -0.79 10.78 16.54
N ALA A 6 -1.91 11.08 15.91
CA ALA A 6 -1.98 11.13 14.45
C ALA A 6 -1.04 12.21 13.89
N GLY A 7 -0.56 12.03 12.66
CA GLY A 7 0.32 12.98 11.99
C GLY A 7 1.11 12.35 10.85
N TYR A 8 2.15 13.04 10.38
CA TYR A 8 3.06 12.48 9.37
C TYR A 8 4.07 11.55 10.00
N TYR A 9 4.10 10.32 9.50
CA TYR A 9 5.09 9.31 9.85
C TYR A 9 5.83 8.85 8.60
N ARG A 10 7.14 8.63 8.75
CA ARG A 10 7.98 8.01 7.74
C ARG A 10 8.30 6.57 8.10
N THR A 11 8.55 5.75 7.08
CA THR A 11 9.01 4.38 7.26
C THR A 11 10.53 4.37 7.41
N GLU A 12 11.00 3.87 8.55
CA GLU A 12 12.41 3.62 8.82
C GLU A 12 12.80 2.23 8.30
N HIS A 13 13.47 2.17 7.14
CA HIS A 13 13.85 0.92 6.49
C HIS A 13 14.81 0.08 7.34
N ARG A 14 15.55 0.70 8.27
CA ARG A 14 16.38 0.00 9.25
C ARG A 14 15.54 -0.87 10.19
N ALA A 15 14.29 -0.54 10.46
CA ALA A 15 13.44 -1.35 11.32
C ALA A 15 12.85 -2.59 10.60
N LEU A 16 13.14 -2.77 9.30
CA LEU A 16 12.69 -3.95 8.57
C LEU A 16 13.36 -5.22 9.09
N THR A 17 12.54 -6.23 9.34
CA THR A 17 12.99 -7.57 9.73
C THR A 17 13.56 -8.33 8.53
N LEU A 18 14.40 -9.34 8.78
CA LEU A 18 14.90 -10.24 7.73
C LEU A 18 13.76 -10.88 6.94
N ARG A 19 12.68 -11.29 7.63
CA ARG A 19 11.49 -11.87 6.99
C ARG A 19 10.82 -10.89 6.03
N GLU A 20 10.73 -9.61 6.39
CA GLU A 20 10.16 -8.58 5.52
C GLU A 20 11.03 -8.39 4.26
N LEU A 21 12.36 -8.37 4.42
CA LEU A 21 13.30 -8.22 3.30
C LEU A 21 13.32 -9.44 2.38
N ILE A 22 13.35 -10.65 2.93
CA ILE A 22 13.24 -11.90 2.15
C ILE A 22 11.94 -11.91 1.35
N ARG A 23 10.82 -11.48 1.96
CA ARG A 23 9.54 -11.42 1.25
C ARG A 23 9.55 -10.39 0.12
N TRP A 24 10.09 -9.20 0.37
CA TRP A 24 10.06 -8.11 -0.62
C TRP A 24 11.00 -8.37 -1.81
N TYR A 25 12.14 -9.00 -1.57
CA TYR A 25 13.22 -9.09 -2.57
C TYR A 25 13.68 -10.52 -2.90
N GLY A 26 13.20 -11.52 -2.15
CA GLY A 26 13.66 -12.90 -2.24
C GLY A 26 14.90 -13.18 -1.38
N LEU A 27 15.09 -14.46 -1.02
CA LEU A 27 16.22 -14.90 -0.19
C LEU A 27 17.57 -14.61 -0.84
N MET A 28 17.68 -14.80 -2.15
CA MET A 28 18.93 -14.61 -2.90
C MET A 28 19.42 -13.16 -2.91
N GLN A 29 18.53 -12.18 -2.77
CA GLN A 29 18.90 -10.76 -2.72
C GLN A 29 19.15 -10.27 -1.29
N LEU A 30 18.94 -11.11 -0.27
CA LEU A 30 18.93 -10.69 1.13
C LEU A 30 20.23 -9.99 1.57
N PRO A 31 21.45 -10.49 1.28
CA PRO A 31 22.68 -9.84 1.75
C PRO A 31 22.79 -8.40 1.25
N HIS A 32 22.54 -8.19 -0.05
CA HIS A 32 22.59 -6.87 -0.67
C HIS A 32 21.49 -5.95 -0.13
N ARG A 33 20.25 -6.44 -0.07
CA ARG A 33 19.08 -5.67 0.37
C ARG A 33 19.10 -5.34 1.86
N TRP A 34 19.71 -6.20 2.67
CA TRP A 34 19.96 -5.91 4.08
C TRP A 34 20.87 -4.70 4.22
N VAL A 35 22.01 -4.68 3.53
CA VAL A 35 22.95 -3.55 3.57
C VAL A 35 22.29 -2.28 3.03
N GLU A 36 21.59 -2.36 1.90
CA GLU A 36 20.84 -1.23 1.35
C GLU A 36 19.81 -0.68 2.33
N ALA A 37 19.00 -1.53 2.96
CA ALA A 37 17.97 -1.09 3.91
C ALA A 37 18.58 -0.35 5.13
N ARG A 38 19.82 -0.66 5.51
CA ARG A 38 20.53 0.05 6.58
C ARG A 38 21.06 1.42 6.16
N ARG A 39 21.36 1.59 4.88
CA ARG A 39 21.90 2.83 4.30
C ARG A 39 20.82 3.72 3.67
N LYS A 40 19.67 3.15 3.33
CA LYS A 40 18.57 3.84 2.66
C LYS A 40 18.02 4.92 3.57
N THR A 41 17.79 6.10 2.99
CA THR A 41 17.08 7.16 3.68
C THR A 41 15.66 6.72 4.04
N PRO A 42 15.10 7.22 5.13
CA PRO A 42 13.70 7.00 5.47
C PRO A 42 12.76 7.33 4.30
N SER A 43 11.63 6.64 4.22
CA SER A 43 10.65 6.95 3.18
C SER A 43 10.12 8.36 3.31
N ALA A 44 9.47 8.85 2.25
CA ALA A 44 8.58 9.99 2.38
C ALA A 44 7.49 9.75 3.44
N GLY A 45 7.03 10.85 4.03
CA GLY A 45 5.99 10.87 5.06
C GLY A 45 4.60 10.54 4.52
N VAL A 46 3.80 9.88 5.34
CA VAL A 46 2.37 9.64 5.09
C VAL A 46 1.60 9.94 6.38
N TRP A 47 0.42 10.51 6.25
CA TRP A 47 -0.49 10.73 7.38
C TRP A 47 -0.95 9.38 7.96
N MET A 48 -0.75 9.18 9.26
CA MET A 48 -1.07 7.92 9.94
C MET A 48 -1.65 8.16 11.35
N PRO A 49 -2.48 7.23 11.85
CA PRO A 49 -3.11 6.15 11.09
C PRO A 49 -4.11 6.72 10.08
N GLY A 50 -4.27 6.06 8.93
CA GLY A 50 -5.30 6.42 7.97
C GLY A 50 -6.63 5.79 8.38
N LEU A 51 -7.43 6.51 9.17
CA LEU A 51 -8.73 6.03 9.63
C LEU A 51 -9.74 6.06 8.48
N TRP A 52 -10.90 5.44 8.69
CA TRP A 52 -11.96 5.40 7.69
C TRP A 52 -12.36 6.80 7.26
N ALA A 53 -12.69 7.69 8.20
CA ALA A 53 -13.12 9.06 7.93
C ALA A 53 -12.04 9.92 7.23
N ASP A 54 -10.76 9.66 7.50
CA ASP A 54 -9.65 10.37 6.85
C ASP A 54 -9.59 10.04 5.36
N LEU A 55 -9.92 8.81 5.03
CA LEU A 55 -9.78 8.22 3.70
C LEU A 55 -11.10 8.15 2.94
N GLU A 56 -12.25 8.33 3.59
CA GLU A 56 -13.57 8.21 2.97
C GLU A 56 -13.81 9.29 1.93
N CYS A 57 -14.41 8.89 0.81
CA CYS A 57 -14.90 9.79 -0.23
C CYS A 57 -16.21 9.24 -0.81
N ARG A 58 -16.91 10.07 -1.59
CA ARG A 58 -18.03 9.63 -2.42
C ARG A 58 -17.53 8.82 -3.60
N LYS A 59 -18.42 8.02 -4.20
CA LYS A 59 -18.10 7.16 -5.34
C LYS A 59 -17.67 8.00 -6.55
N GLU A 60 -18.34 9.13 -6.76
CA GLU A 60 -18.14 10.05 -7.89
C GLU A 60 -16.78 10.76 -7.80
N GLU A 61 -16.19 10.85 -6.61
CA GLU A 61 -14.86 11.45 -6.38
C GLU A 61 -13.70 10.52 -6.80
N LEU A 62 -14.00 9.25 -7.13
CA LEU A 62 -13.01 8.33 -7.68
C LEU A 62 -12.80 8.61 -9.18
N PRO A 63 -11.55 8.79 -9.62
CA PRO A 63 -11.28 9.23 -10.98
C PRO A 63 -11.48 8.13 -12.02
N ALA A 64 -11.74 8.52 -13.28
CA ALA A 64 -12.00 7.59 -14.39
C ALA A 64 -10.94 6.47 -14.54
N HIS A 65 -9.65 6.80 -14.40
CA HIS A 65 -8.58 5.81 -14.53
C HIS A 65 -8.64 4.74 -13.43
N PHE A 66 -9.15 5.04 -12.23
CA PHE A 66 -9.38 4.06 -11.19
C PHE A 66 -10.41 3.03 -11.65
N TRP A 67 -11.53 3.50 -12.20
CA TRP A 67 -12.62 2.65 -12.68
C TRP A 67 -12.21 1.76 -13.84
N GLN A 68 -11.37 2.28 -14.73
CA GLN A 68 -10.78 1.55 -15.85
C GLN A 68 -9.78 0.48 -15.37
N ALA A 69 -8.83 0.87 -14.51
CA ALA A 69 -7.78 -0.03 -14.04
C ALA A 69 -8.32 -1.19 -13.20
N THR A 70 -9.43 -0.99 -12.49
CA THR A 70 -10.02 -1.99 -11.58
C THR A 70 -11.18 -2.77 -12.19
N ALA A 71 -11.58 -2.49 -13.44
CA ALA A 71 -12.80 -3.04 -14.04
C ALA A 71 -12.90 -4.57 -13.93
N ARG A 72 -11.82 -5.30 -14.25
CA ARG A 72 -11.79 -6.76 -14.17
C ARG A 72 -12.05 -7.27 -12.75
N GLN A 73 -11.41 -6.65 -11.76
CA GLN A 73 -11.50 -7.09 -10.37
C GLN A 73 -12.87 -6.76 -9.76
N ARG A 74 -13.44 -5.59 -10.12
CA ARG A 74 -14.80 -5.21 -9.73
C ARG A 74 -15.85 -6.17 -10.28
N ASN A 75 -15.76 -6.50 -11.58
CA ASN A 75 -16.65 -7.47 -12.20
C ASN A 75 -16.57 -8.83 -11.50
N PHE A 76 -15.37 -9.29 -11.18
CA PHE A 76 -15.18 -10.54 -10.44
C PHE A 76 -15.88 -10.51 -9.07
N PHE A 77 -15.66 -9.45 -8.28
CA PHE A 77 -16.31 -9.34 -6.97
C PHE A 77 -17.83 -9.30 -7.06
N GLN A 78 -18.37 -8.59 -8.05
CA GLN A 78 -19.81 -8.58 -8.30
C GLN A 78 -20.35 -9.98 -8.63
N THR A 79 -19.68 -10.74 -9.51
CA THR A 79 -20.06 -12.13 -9.83
C THR A 79 -20.02 -13.05 -8.61
N MET A 80 -19.09 -12.81 -7.68
CA MET A 80 -18.97 -13.57 -6.44
C MET A 80 -19.94 -13.14 -5.33
N GLY A 81 -20.83 -12.17 -5.59
CA GLY A 81 -21.82 -11.69 -4.62
C GLY A 81 -21.23 -10.77 -3.55
N PHE A 82 -20.12 -10.08 -3.83
CA PHE A 82 -19.63 -9.00 -2.99
C PHE A 82 -20.31 -7.68 -3.35
N VAL A 83 -20.66 -6.90 -2.33
CA VAL A 83 -21.34 -5.61 -2.46
C VAL A 83 -20.37 -4.48 -2.10
N GLU A 84 -20.38 -3.40 -2.88
CA GLU A 84 -19.61 -2.18 -2.61
C GLU A 84 -20.10 -1.54 -1.30
N TYR A 85 -19.18 -1.28 -0.37
CA TYR A 85 -19.52 -0.90 0.99
C TYR A 85 -18.88 0.42 1.44
N GLY A 86 -17.77 0.79 0.81
CA GLY A 86 -17.09 2.05 1.09
C GLY A 86 -16.09 2.39 0.00
N PHE A 87 -15.99 3.68 -0.28
CA PHE A 87 -15.01 4.25 -1.20
C PHE A 87 -13.99 5.03 -0.39
N GLY A 88 -12.74 5.05 -0.86
CA GLY A 88 -11.77 5.90 -0.24
C GLY A 88 -10.70 6.42 -1.18
N ARG A 89 -10.14 7.56 -0.80
CA ARG A 89 -9.12 8.27 -1.54
C ARG A 89 -8.19 8.96 -0.54
N PHE A 90 -6.89 8.90 -0.82
CA PHE A 90 -5.93 9.70 -0.09
C PHE A 90 -6.15 11.16 -0.48
N LYS A 91 -6.59 11.97 0.49
CA LYS A 91 -6.80 13.41 0.30
C LYS A 91 -5.48 14.09 -0.06
N PRO A 92 -5.49 15.20 -0.83
CA PRO A 92 -4.30 16.00 -1.07
C PRO A 92 -3.55 16.31 0.23
N GLY A 93 -2.21 16.29 0.18
CA GLY A 93 -1.35 16.46 1.35
C GLY A 93 -1.12 15.21 2.21
N THR A 94 -2.03 14.22 2.24
CA THR A 94 -1.87 13.03 3.12
C THR A 94 -0.66 12.15 2.82
N SER A 95 -0.04 12.30 1.64
CA SER A 95 1.21 11.64 1.27
C SER A 95 2.21 12.70 0.82
N LEU A 96 3.35 12.76 1.50
CA LEU A 96 4.51 13.59 1.16
C LEU A 96 5.49 12.85 0.24
N ASN A 97 5.03 11.80 -0.44
CA ASN A 97 5.82 11.03 -1.40
C ASN A 97 5.64 11.56 -2.83
N PRO A 98 6.67 12.15 -3.45
CA PRO A 98 6.55 12.73 -4.79
C PRO A 98 6.29 11.70 -5.90
N VAL A 99 6.52 10.41 -5.60
CA VAL A 99 6.21 9.28 -6.48
C VAL A 99 4.72 8.95 -6.47
N VAL A 100 4.04 9.11 -5.33
CA VAL A 100 2.62 8.74 -5.21
C VAL A 100 1.77 9.90 -5.70
N ARG A 101 1.07 9.70 -6.81
CA ARG A 101 0.16 10.71 -7.39
C ARG A 101 -1.26 10.57 -6.87
N GLU A 102 -1.65 9.33 -6.63
CA GLU A 102 -2.97 9.04 -6.14
C GLU A 102 -3.03 7.65 -5.53
N THR A 103 -3.95 7.51 -4.57
CA THR A 103 -4.30 6.23 -3.97
C THR A 103 -5.80 6.22 -3.74
N CYS A 104 -6.47 5.27 -4.37
CA CYS A 104 -7.93 5.13 -4.37
C CYS A 104 -8.28 3.70 -3.97
N ARG A 105 -9.40 3.50 -3.29
CA ARG A 105 -9.84 2.18 -2.84
C ARG A 105 -11.35 1.98 -2.88
N ILE A 106 -11.75 0.71 -3.01
CA ILE A 106 -13.10 0.24 -2.68
C ILE A 106 -12.98 -0.87 -1.65
N ILE A 107 -13.88 -0.85 -0.67
CA ILE A 107 -14.09 -1.93 0.29
C ILE A 107 -15.41 -2.60 -0.05
N TYR A 108 -15.37 -3.93 -0.08
CA TYR A 108 -16.49 -4.80 -0.37
C TYR A 108 -16.80 -5.68 0.84
N LEU A 109 -18.05 -6.09 0.95
CA LEU A 109 -18.50 -7.07 1.93
C LEU A 109 -19.28 -8.17 1.20
N ASP A 110 -19.08 -9.43 1.60
CA ASP A 110 -19.84 -10.54 1.04
C ASP A 110 -21.27 -10.61 1.63
N ASN A 111 -22.14 -11.39 0.99
CA ASN A 111 -23.53 -11.57 1.43
C ASN A 111 -23.67 -12.19 2.83
N SER A 112 -22.64 -12.84 3.37
CA SER A 112 -22.63 -13.35 4.74
C SER A 112 -22.19 -12.30 5.77
N TYR A 113 -21.83 -11.10 5.32
CA TYR A 113 -21.31 -10.02 6.15
C TYR A 113 -20.07 -10.41 6.97
N SER A 114 -19.28 -11.39 6.52
CA SER A 114 -18.17 -11.97 7.30
C SER A 114 -16.83 -11.98 6.56
N GLN A 115 -16.87 -11.68 5.27
CA GLN A 115 -15.70 -11.63 4.41
C GLN A 115 -15.59 -10.24 3.79
N ILE A 116 -14.47 -9.59 4.05
CA ILE A 116 -14.15 -8.29 3.52
C ILE A 116 -13.27 -8.50 2.30
N ALA A 117 -13.60 -7.87 1.18
CA ALA A 117 -12.70 -7.75 0.05
C ALA A 117 -12.36 -6.28 -0.19
N GLY A 118 -11.27 -6.02 -0.90
CA GLY A 118 -10.90 -4.66 -1.23
C GLY A 118 -10.00 -4.56 -2.45
N LEU A 119 -10.12 -3.40 -3.08
CA LEU A 119 -9.32 -2.95 -4.21
C LEU A 119 -8.63 -1.66 -3.83
N LEU A 120 -7.34 -1.56 -4.10
CA LEU A 120 -6.52 -0.38 -3.88
C LEU A 120 -5.76 -0.15 -5.18
N CYS A 121 -5.85 1.05 -5.71
CA CYS A 121 -5.17 1.45 -6.91
C CYS A 121 -4.21 2.56 -6.55
N HIS A 122 -2.92 2.34 -6.80
CA HIS A 122 -1.91 3.37 -6.71
C HIS A 122 -1.57 3.87 -8.10
N LYS A 123 -1.62 5.18 -8.29
CA LYS A 123 -1.01 5.83 -9.45
C LYS A 123 0.34 6.39 -9.03
N LEU A 124 1.41 5.84 -9.60
CA LEU A 124 2.79 6.14 -9.25
C LEU A 124 3.48 6.81 -10.44
N ARG A 125 4.30 7.84 -10.19
CA ARG A 125 5.22 8.41 -11.17
C ARG A 125 6.61 7.86 -10.92
N ILE A 126 7.14 7.09 -11.86
CA ILE A 126 8.53 6.67 -11.85
C ILE A 126 9.36 7.81 -12.42
N PRO A 127 10.26 8.42 -11.63
CA PRO A 127 11.14 9.45 -12.14
C PRO A 127 12.04 8.85 -13.23
N ALA A 128 12.31 9.65 -14.26
CA ALA A 128 13.25 9.31 -15.32
C ALA A 128 14.57 8.86 -14.69
N LYS A 129 15.00 7.62 -14.97
CA LYS A 129 16.38 7.21 -14.69
C LYS A 129 17.23 7.72 -15.83
N ILE A 130 18.02 8.76 -15.56
CA ILE A 130 19.16 9.10 -16.39
C ILE A 130 20.24 8.09 -16.04
N GLY A 131 20.49 7.12 -16.92
CA GLY A 131 21.65 6.24 -16.78
C GLY A 131 22.92 7.08 -16.66
N LYS A 132 23.81 6.73 -15.74
CA LYS A 132 25.12 7.39 -15.67
C LYS A 132 25.92 6.99 -16.91
N ASP A 133 26.43 7.98 -17.63
CA ASP A 133 27.37 7.76 -18.71
C ASP A 133 28.59 7.03 -18.13
N THR A 134 28.93 5.89 -18.73
CA THR A 134 30.04 5.06 -18.27
C THR A 134 31.22 5.31 -19.17
N THR A 135 32.25 5.95 -18.61
CA THR A 135 33.52 6.17 -19.31
C THR A 135 34.38 4.92 -19.17
N VAL A 136 34.59 4.20 -20.27
CA VAL A 136 35.44 3.00 -20.33
C VAL A 136 36.77 3.38 -20.97
N ARG A 137 37.86 3.16 -20.23
CA ARG A 137 39.22 3.32 -20.76
C ARG A 137 39.65 2.01 -21.44
N MET A 138 39.81 2.05 -22.76
CA MET A 138 40.24 0.89 -23.53
C MET A 138 41.74 0.65 -23.40
N ARG A 139 42.19 -0.59 -23.63
CA ARG A 139 43.59 -1.04 -23.52
C ARG A 139 44.61 -0.24 -24.35
N ARG A 140 44.17 0.53 -25.36
CA ARG A 140 45.03 1.37 -26.22
C ARG A 140 45.01 2.86 -25.88
N GLY A 141 44.54 3.24 -24.69
CA GLY A 141 44.50 4.64 -24.23
C GLY A 141 43.28 5.43 -24.71
N THR A 142 42.47 4.89 -25.62
CA THR A 142 41.19 5.50 -26.05
C THR A 142 40.17 5.45 -24.92
N VAL A 143 39.54 6.60 -24.66
CA VAL A 143 38.45 6.73 -23.69
C VAL A 143 37.14 6.77 -24.47
N ALA A 144 36.24 5.82 -24.21
CA ALA A 144 34.90 5.80 -24.79
C ALA A 144 33.86 6.06 -23.70
N THR A 145 32.96 7.01 -23.94
CA THR A 145 31.82 7.28 -23.06
C THR A 145 30.60 6.56 -23.63
N ILE A 146 30.14 5.52 -22.93
CA ILE A 146 28.90 4.83 -23.25
C ILE A 146 27.78 5.61 -22.57
N GLN A 147 26.89 6.21 -23.37
CA GLN A 147 25.72 6.88 -22.83
C GLN A 147 24.85 5.87 -22.08
N GLY A 148 24.50 6.21 -20.84
CA GLY A 148 23.58 5.38 -20.07
C GLY A 148 22.19 5.37 -20.69
N PRO A 149 21.38 4.32 -20.50
CA PRO A 149 20.00 4.32 -20.97
C PRO A 149 19.23 5.48 -20.32
N ARG A 150 18.62 6.33 -21.15
CA ARG A 150 17.72 7.40 -20.71
C ARG A 150 16.30 6.85 -20.73
N PHE A 151 15.69 6.70 -19.56
CA PHE A 151 14.28 6.36 -19.47
C PHE A 151 13.47 7.64 -19.31
N SER A 152 12.39 7.80 -20.10
CA SER A 152 11.41 8.86 -19.88
C SER A 152 10.64 8.61 -18.57
N GLU A 153 10.05 9.66 -18.03
CA GLU A 153 9.12 9.50 -16.91
C GLU A 153 7.95 8.61 -17.33
N ALA A 154 7.60 7.66 -16.47
CA ALA A 154 6.50 6.75 -16.70
C ALA A 154 5.51 6.83 -15.55
N GLU A 155 4.22 6.80 -15.86
CA GLU A 155 3.18 6.58 -14.87
C GLU A 155 2.83 5.09 -14.84
N ILE A 156 2.88 4.49 -13.66
CA ILE A 156 2.45 3.11 -13.43
C ILE A 156 1.20 3.11 -12.57
N THR A 157 0.23 2.33 -12.99
CA THR A 157 -0.95 2.00 -12.20
C THR A 157 -0.77 0.62 -11.59
N GLN A 158 -0.78 0.55 -10.25
CA GLN A 158 -0.70 -0.71 -9.52
C GLN A 158 -2.04 -1.00 -8.86
N VAL A 159 -2.63 -2.16 -9.19
CA VAL A 159 -3.87 -2.64 -8.57
C VAL A 159 -3.53 -3.71 -7.54
N ILE A 160 -3.95 -3.47 -6.31
CA ILE A 160 -3.82 -4.36 -5.17
C ILE A 160 -5.20 -4.89 -4.81
N VAL A 161 -5.28 -6.20 -4.65
CA VAL A 161 -6.47 -6.94 -4.23
C VAL A 161 -6.18 -7.56 -2.86
N TRP A 162 -7.15 -7.50 -1.96
CA TRP A 162 -7.11 -8.28 -0.73
C TRP A 162 -8.48 -8.84 -0.37
N LEU A 163 -8.46 -9.98 0.30
CA LEU A 163 -9.60 -10.58 0.98
C LEU A 163 -9.22 -10.81 2.43
N THR A 164 -10.17 -10.66 3.35
CA THR A 164 -9.95 -10.79 4.80
C THR A 164 -11.18 -11.38 5.48
N SER A 165 -10.95 -12.39 6.32
CA SER A 165 -11.90 -12.76 7.38
C SER A 165 -11.32 -12.37 8.73
N VAL A 166 -12.20 -11.89 9.58
CA VAL A 166 -11.87 -11.44 10.93
C VAL A 166 -12.37 -12.48 11.91
N PHE A 167 -11.55 -12.84 12.88
CA PHE A 167 -11.90 -13.73 13.99
C PHE A 167 -11.74 -12.96 15.30
N GLU A 168 -12.19 -13.53 16.41
CA GLU A 168 -12.15 -12.89 17.73
C GLU A 168 -10.76 -12.34 18.10
N LYS A 169 -9.69 -13.09 17.78
CA LYS A 169 -8.31 -12.77 18.20
C LYS A 169 -7.33 -12.60 17.03
N SER A 170 -7.77 -12.75 15.79
CA SER A 170 -6.89 -12.80 14.62
C SER A 170 -7.60 -12.39 13.34
N THR A 171 -6.82 -12.02 12.33
CA THR A 171 -7.29 -11.87 10.96
C THR A 171 -6.59 -12.86 10.04
N PHE A 172 -7.33 -13.35 9.06
CA PHE A 172 -6.79 -14.10 7.94
C PHE A 172 -7.01 -13.33 6.65
N SER A 173 -5.95 -13.07 5.90
CA SER A 173 -6.04 -12.34 4.65
C SER A 173 -5.30 -13.04 3.51
N CYS A 174 -5.79 -12.85 2.29
CA CYS A 174 -5.05 -13.14 1.06
C CYS A 174 -4.87 -11.86 0.26
N THR A 175 -3.69 -11.62 -0.32
CA THR A 175 -3.43 -10.39 -1.10
C THR A 175 -2.32 -10.58 -2.13
N ASN A 176 -2.34 -9.79 -3.21
CA ASN A 176 -1.21 -9.62 -4.11
C ASN A 176 -0.22 -8.52 -3.67
N ASN A 177 -0.46 -7.84 -2.54
CA ASN A 177 0.43 -6.80 -2.04
C ASN A 177 1.74 -7.35 -1.46
N ARG A 178 2.76 -7.42 -2.33
CA ARG A 178 4.12 -7.85 -1.98
C ARG A 178 4.80 -6.93 -0.95
N ASN A 179 4.43 -5.65 -0.95
CA ASN A 179 5.08 -4.61 -0.13
C ASN A 179 4.35 -4.37 1.20
N SER A 180 3.39 -5.21 1.57
CA SER A 180 2.79 -5.17 2.91
C SER A 180 3.86 -5.44 3.97
N PHE A 181 3.74 -4.88 5.17
CA PHE A 181 4.61 -5.21 6.31
C PHE A 181 4.27 -6.58 6.90
N ASN A 182 5.07 -7.08 7.85
CA ASN A 182 4.68 -8.28 8.57
C ASN A 182 3.33 -8.09 9.28
N PRO A 183 2.46 -9.11 9.28
CA PRO A 183 1.22 -9.09 10.06
C PRO A 183 1.53 -8.97 11.56
N LEU A 184 0.54 -8.52 12.34
CA LEU A 184 0.64 -8.49 13.79
C LEU A 184 0.64 -9.93 14.36
N PRO A 185 1.08 -10.13 15.61
CA PRO A 185 0.91 -11.41 16.28
C PRO A 185 -0.56 -11.87 16.24
N GLY A 186 -0.77 -13.11 15.80
CA GLY A 186 -2.10 -13.70 15.59
C GLY A 186 -2.66 -13.51 14.18
N ASP A 187 -2.28 -12.45 13.47
CA ASP A 187 -2.71 -12.22 12.10
C ASP A 187 -1.89 -13.07 11.11
N LYS A 188 -2.53 -13.46 10.00
CA LYS A 188 -1.84 -14.17 8.92
C LYS A 188 -2.30 -13.66 7.58
N VAL A 189 -1.30 -13.39 6.76
CA VAL A 189 -1.46 -12.95 5.39
C VAL A 189 -0.82 -14.01 4.50
N VAL A 190 -1.61 -14.53 3.55
CA VAL A 190 -1.13 -15.35 2.44
C VAL A 190 -0.95 -14.46 1.24
N TRP A 191 0.26 -14.42 0.71
CA TRP A 191 0.56 -13.66 -0.50
C TRP A 191 0.35 -14.54 -1.72
N VAL A 192 -0.44 -14.03 -2.67
CA VAL A 192 -0.69 -14.70 -3.95
C VAL A 192 -0.01 -13.85 -5.02
N PHE A 193 1.01 -14.42 -5.67
CA PHE A 193 1.79 -13.73 -6.70
C PHE A 193 1.06 -13.71 -8.05
N SER A 194 -0.16 -13.16 -8.06
CA SER A 194 -1.01 -13.06 -9.24
C SER A 194 -1.80 -11.76 -9.19
N ASP A 195 -2.03 -11.16 -10.35
CA ASP A 195 -2.98 -10.05 -10.51
C ASP A 195 -4.39 -10.55 -10.86
N ASP A 196 -4.55 -11.86 -11.03
CA ASP A 196 -5.84 -12.49 -11.24
C ASP A 196 -6.61 -12.64 -9.92
N THR A 197 -7.73 -11.91 -9.81
CA THR A 197 -8.58 -11.91 -8.61
C THR A 197 -9.16 -13.28 -8.31
N ALA A 198 -9.44 -14.09 -9.34
CA ALA A 198 -9.93 -15.45 -9.15
C ALA A 198 -8.89 -16.33 -8.43
N ALA A 199 -7.62 -16.26 -8.83
CA ALA A 199 -6.54 -16.96 -8.14
C ALA A 199 -6.38 -16.52 -6.67
N ILE A 200 -6.49 -15.21 -6.39
CA ILE A 200 -6.41 -14.68 -5.02
C ILE A 200 -7.60 -15.16 -4.18
N TYR A 201 -8.81 -15.12 -4.75
CA TYR A 201 -10.03 -15.61 -4.11
C TYR A 201 -9.99 -17.11 -3.83
N ALA A 202 -9.55 -17.92 -4.81
CA ALA A 202 -9.37 -19.36 -4.62
C ALA A 202 -8.35 -19.64 -3.51
N GLY A 203 -7.23 -18.91 -3.48
CA GLY A 203 -6.25 -18.98 -2.40
C GLY A 203 -6.84 -18.65 -1.03
N PHE A 204 -7.71 -17.64 -0.96
CA PHE A 204 -8.46 -17.29 0.26
C PHE A 204 -9.38 -18.42 0.70
N ARG A 205 -10.26 -18.91 -0.18
CA ARG A 205 -11.21 -19.98 0.10
C ARG A 205 -10.54 -21.29 0.51
N ASN A 206 -9.43 -21.66 -0.13
CA ASN A 206 -8.73 -22.91 0.18
C ASN A 206 -8.00 -22.88 1.53
N ASN A 207 -7.65 -21.69 2.02
CA ASN A 207 -6.94 -21.54 3.29
C ASN A 207 -7.86 -21.18 4.46
N LEU A 208 -9.03 -20.60 4.21
CA LEU A 208 -9.97 -20.17 5.25
C LEU A 208 -10.41 -21.32 6.19
N PRO A 209 -10.73 -22.55 5.72
CA PRO A 209 -11.12 -23.66 6.60
C PRO A 209 -10.05 -24.12 7.60
N ARG A 210 -8.78 -23.73 7.40
CA ARG A 210 -7.68 -24.06 8.30
C ARG A 210 -7.69 -23.21 9.58
N TRP A 211 -8.59 -22.25 9.67
CA TRP A 211 -8.73 -21.35 10.81
C TRP A 211 -9.78 -21.85 11.76
N ARG A 212 -9.43 -21.87 13.05
CA ARG A 212 -10.35 -22.25 14.11
C ARG A 212 -11.21 -21.06 14.50
N GLY A 213 -12.51 -21.32 14.67
CA GLY A 213 -13.50 -20.33 15.08
C GLY A 213 -14.36 -19.82 13.92
N SER A 214 -15.43 -19.14 14.27
CA SER A 214 -16.34 -18.52 13.30
C SER A 214 -15.83 -17.13 12.92
N PRO A 215 -15.83 -16.78 11.62
CA PRO A 215 -15.63 -15.40 11.21
C PRO A 215 -16.63 -14.47 11.90
N ARG A 216 -16.16 -13.30 12.32
CA ARG A 216 -17.00 -12.21 12.79
C ARG A 216 -17.95 -11.80 11.66
N VAL A 217 -19.22 -11.64 12.01
CA VAL A 217 -20.25 -11.04 11.16
C VAL A 217 -20.37 -9.56 11.51
N PHE A 218 -20.39 -8.69 10.51
CA PHE A 218 -20.56 -7.25 10.63
C PHE A 218 -22.05 -6.91 10.44
N SER A 219 -22.74 -6.49 11.50
CA SER A 219 -24.17 -6.21 11.47
C SER A 219 -24.54 -5.04 10.55
N ASP A 220 -23.63 -4.09 10.41
CA ASP A 220 -23.86 -2.81 9.75
C ASP A 220 -22.55 -2.09 9.42
N GLN A 221 -22.67 -0.94 8.78
CA GLN A 221 -21.51 -0.21 8.27
C GLN A 221 -20.67 0.40 9.37
N SER A 222 -21.31 0.83 10.44
CA SER A 222 -20.64 1.36 11.62
C SER A 222 -19.78 0.28 12.28
N SER A 223 -20.24 -0.97 12.35
CA SER A 223 -19.50 -2.10 12.91
C SER A 223 -18.23 -2.42 12.11
N LEU A 224 -18.30 -2.36 10.77
CA LEU A 224 -17.14 -2.56 9.90
C LEU A 224 -16.15 -1.40 10.03
N ARG A 225 -16.64 -0.15 10.04
CA ARG A 225 -15.81 1.06 10.23
C ARG A 225 -15.07 1.02 11.56
N ALA A 226 -15.79 0.72 12.65
CA ALA A 226 -15.20 0.64 13.98
C ALA A 226 -14.11 -0.43 14.05
N TRP A 227 -14.33 -1.60 13.45
CA TRP A 227 -13.29 -2.63 13.36
C TRP A 227 -12.10 -2.17 12.50
N PHE A 228 -12.36 -1.55 11.34
CA PHE A 228 -11.32 -1.06 10.45
C PHE A 228 -10.40 -0.07 11.18
N ASP A 229 -10.99 0.92 11.85
CA ASP A 229 -10.24 1.94 12.60
C ASP A 229 -9.45 1.32 13.75
N ALA A 230 -10.08 0.44 14.55
CA ALA A 230 -9.39 -0.26 15.63
C ALA A 230 -8.21 -1.09 15.10
N SER A 231 -8.36 -1.75 13.96
CA SER A 231 -7.32 -2.53 13.30
C SER A 231 -6.18 -1.65 12.78
N GLN A 232 -6.50 -0.52 12.12
CA GLN A 232 -5.50 0.44 11.65
C GLN A 232 -4.70 1.03 12.81
N ILE A 233 -5.39 1.45 13.89
CA ILE A 233 -4.75 1.97 15.10
C ILE A 233 -3.81 0.92 15.69
N LYS A 234 -4.30 -0.30 15.94
CA LYS A 234 -3.49 -1.40 16.49
C LYS A 234 -2.24 -1.68 15.65
N ALA A 235 -2.39 -1.72 14.32
CA ALA A 235 -1.28 -1.95 13.40
C ALA A 235 -0.28 -0.78 13.39
N PHE A 236 -0.77 0.46 13.40
CA PHE A 236 0.03 1.66 13.49
C PHE A 236 0.86 1.70 14.78
N GLU A 237 0.22 1.54 15.95
CA GLU A 237 0.91 1.60 17.25
C GLU A 237 1.96 0.49 17.40
N ALA A 238 1.67 -0.72 16.91
CA ALA A 238 2.66 -1.80 16.88
C ALA A 238 3.88 -1.45 15.99
N ARG A 239 3.67 -0.74 14.88
CA ARG A 239 4.74 -0.30 13.98
C ARG A 239 5.53 0.89 14.53
N VAL A 240 4.89 1.78 15.29
CA VAL A 240 5.58 2.86 16.02
C VAL A 240 6.44 2.26 17.15
N ARG A 241 5.90 1.33 17.94
CA ARG A 241 6.65 0.65 19.02
C ARG A 241 7.92 -0.04 18.54
N ARG A 242 7.87 -0.68 17.36
CA ARG A 242 9.07 -1.29 16.73
C ARG A 242 9.98 -0.30 15.99
N ARG A 243 9.70 1.01 16.08
CA ARG A 243 10.41 2.09 15.37
C ARG A 243 10.38 1.98 13.85
N LEU A 244 9.42 1.26 13.29
CA LEU A 244 9.24 1.22 11.84
C LEU A 244 8.57 2.50 11.35
N PHE A 245 7.61 3.01 12.11
CA PHE A 245 7.03 4.31 11.86
C PHE A 245 7.63 5.32 12.84
N VAL A 246 8.24 6.36 12.29
CA VAL A 246 8.87 7.43 13.05
C VAL A 246 8.13 8.71 12.72
N LYS A 247 7.67 9.43 13.76
CA LYS A 247 6.97 10.70 13.59
C LYS A 247 7.95 11.70 12.96
N MET A 248 7.47 12.43 11.95
CA MET A 248 8.25 13.51 11.35
C MET A 248 8.18 14.77 12.19
N THR A 249 9.27 15.53 12.18
CA THR A 249 9.28 16.90 12.71
C THR A 249 8.62 17.87 11.73
N ASP A 250 8.26 19.07 12.20
CA ASP A 250 7.69 20.11 11.33
C ASP A 250 8.68 20.52 10.22
N GLU A 251 9.97 20.61 10.53
CA GLU A 251 11.04 20.87 9.57
C GLU A 251 11.09 19.80 8.46
N GLU A 252 11.04 18.52 8.83
CA GLU A 252 11.01 17.41 7.87
C GLU A 252 9.74 17.43 6.99
N ILE A 253 8.60 17.86 7.56
CA ILE A 253 7.34 17.99 6.84
C ILE A 253 7.44 19.12 5.81
N GLU A 254 7.95 20.29 6.20
CA GLU A 254 8.12 21.44 5.31
C GLU A 254 9.14 21.14 4.20
N GLU A 255 10.28 20.51 4.53
CA GLU A 255 11.25 20.07 3.53
C GLU A 255 10.63 19.09 2.51
N ALA A 256 9.81 18.15 2.99
CA ALA A 256 9.13 17.20 2.12
C ALA A 256 8.06 17.87 1.25
N ARG A 257 7.31 18.84 1.79
CA ARG A 257 6.35 19.67 1.04
C ARG A 257 7.03 20.47 -0.06
N GLY A 258 8.20 21.07 0.20
CA GLY A 258 8.98 21.80 -0.80
C GLY A 258 9.47 20.93 -1.96
N ARG A 259 9.55 19.60 -1.78
CA ARG A 259 9.89 18.64 -2.84
C ARG A 259 8.66 18.12 -3.60
N MET A 260 7.46 18.45 -3.13
CA MET A 260 6.25 18.01 -3.80
C MET A 260 6.07 18.77 -5.12
N PRO A 261 5.75 18.07 -6.20
CA PRO A 261 5.41 18.70 -7.47
C PRO A 261 4.16 19.59 -7.29
N PRO A 262 4.08 20.73 -8.00
CA PRO A 262 2.94 21.64 -7.88
C PRO A 262 1.63 20.89 -8.12
N GLU A 263 0.62 21.18 -7.30
CA GLU A 263 -0.70 20.61 -7.48
C GLU A 263 -1.24 21.01 -8.85
N ASN A 264 -1.73 20.02 -9.61
CA ASN A 264 -2.23 20.28 -10.95
C ASN A 264 -3.56 21.05 -10.85
N PRO A 265 -3.67 22.31 -11.33
CA PRO A 265 -4.82 23.17 -11.08
C PRO A 265 -6.15 22.59 -11.59
N LYS A 266 -6.11 21.64 -12.54
CA LYS A 266 -7.28 20.90 -13.04
C LYS A 266 -7.97 20.03 -11.96
N ARG A 267 -7.38 19.85 -10.78
CA ARG A 267 -7.99 19.09 -9.66
C ARG A 267 -8.96 19.91 -8.79
N LEU A 268 -8.96 21.24 -8.89
CA LEU A 268 -9.81 22.12 -8.08
C LEU A 268 -11.10 22.59 -8.81
N GLY A 269 -11.30 22.19 -10.07
CA GLY A 269 -12.37 22.70 -10.93
C GLY A 269 -13.54 21.75 -11.20
N ALA A 270 -13.66 20.63 -10.47
CA ALA A 270 -14.82 19.74 -10.55
C ALA A 270 -15.53 19.74 -9.19
N GLY A 271 -16.16 20.88 -8.88
CA GLY A 271 -17.17 21.00 -7.83
C GLY A 271 -18.56 20.77 -8.40
#